data_AF-A0A418D670-F1
#
_entry.id   AF-A0A418D670-F1
#
_cell.length_a   1.000
_cell.length_b   1.000
_cell.length_c   1.000
_cell.angle_alpha   90.00
_cell.angle_beta   90.00
_cell.angle_gamma   90.00
#
_symmetry.space_group_name_H-M   'P 1'
#
loop_
_entity.id
_entity.type
_entity.pdbx_description
1 polymer ?
#
loop_
_entity_poly.entity_id
_entity_poly.type
_entity_poly.pdbx_seq_one_letter_code
_entity_poly.pdbx_strand_id
1 'polypeptide(L)'
;MLPATFLLDPTTLVVFGGYTYGPDTGLCERPWYELEPPPRTTALPSPSRLLHGMKLEPVNDEAIYTLKLDVMVSRTVSIANVTPALAMFRRVAFSATSSFHRSKSHLAAPVAAAAATAPPTHAKTDQHIGHSGAKIFHNLMSEMGVDTIFGYPGGAILPVFDEIFESPHFKFVLCRHEQGAGHMAQGYARATGKPGVVLVTSGPGATNTVTPLQDALMDGTPIIVFSGQVATPVLGTDAFQEADILGITRPCTKWNVQVRHVNDLARNVREAFHIATTGRPGPVLVDLPKDITAGICQSVVSTTPQLIGYYGEDKVHGNRVDQAANLAEAARLINVSKKPVIYAGQGTQHCSDQLRELAIKMNLPVTTSFQGMGAFDETHPLSLHMLGMHGSAYANYAIQDSDCVIAIGARFDDRVTGRVRDFAPEARRAGRLGQGGIIHFDISGKQVGKIVPTNVGVVGDAAYNLAQLLPQLEAKPRPEWHAQLNGTST
;
A
#
# COMPACT_ATOMS: atom_id res chain seq x y z
N MET A 1 5.60 -13.78 42.39
CA MET A 1 4.80 -14.98 42.05
C MET A 1 3.39 -14.75 42.54
N LEU A 2 2.42 -14.75 41.64
CA LEU A 2 1.01 -14.97 41.94
C LEU A 2 0.55 -16.04 40.94
N PRO A 3 0.02 -17.19 41.38
CA PRO A 3 -0.47 -18.20 40.45
C PRO A 3 -1.84 -17.77 39.90
N ALA A 4 -1.99 -17.77 38.57
CA ALA A 4 -3.29 -17.72 37.92
C ALA A 4 -3.73 -19.15 37.63
N THR A 5 -4.97 -19.50 38.00
CA THR A 5 -5.59 -20.81 37.74
C THR A 5 -6.69 -20.61 36.70
N PHE A 6 -6.68 -21.39 35.62
CA PHE A 6 -7.74 -21.38 34.61
C PHE A 6 -8.39 -22.77 34.55
N LEU A 7 -9.72 -22.80 34.56
CA LEU A 7 -10.55 -23.99 34.34
C LEU A 7 -10.85 -24.11 32.84
N LEU A 8 -10.62 -25.28 32.26
CA LEU A 8 -10.96 -25.60 30.87
C LEU A 8 -12.07 -26.65 30.85
N ASP A 9 -13.20 -26.30 30.20
CA ASP A 9 -14.32 -27.21 29.92
C ASP A 9 -13.97 -28.12 28.72
N PRO A 10 -14.18 -29.45 28.79
CA PRO A 10 -13.88 -30.39 27.71
C PRO A 10 -14.70 -30.21 26.41
N THR A 11 -15.65 -29.28 26.35
CA THR A 11 -16.46 -29.01 25.15
C THR A 11 -15.99 -27.82 24.31
N THR A 12 -15.00 -27.04 24.76
CA THR A 12 -14.56 -25.82 24.04
C THR A 12 -13.27 -26.06 23.24
N LEU A 13 -13.43 -26.24 21.93
CA LEU A 13 -12.32 -26.21 20.96
C LEU A 13 -11.94 -24.75 20.67
N VAL A 14 -10.82 -24.26 21.22
CA VAL A 14 -10.30 -22.91 20.88
C VAL A 14 -9.62 -22.99 19.51
N VAL A 15 -10.31 -22.55 18.46
CA VAL A 15 -9.79 -22.41 17.10
C VAL A 15 -9.53 -20.94 16.81
N PHE A 16 -8.29 -20.60 16.45
CA PHE A 16 -7.97 -19.29 15.87
C PHE A 16 -8.55 -19.20 14.45
N GLY A 17 -9.59 -18.40 14.28
CA GLY A 17 -10.06 -17.88 12.98
C GLY A 17 -10.97 -18.80 12.16
N GLY A 18 -12.28 -18.48 12.13
CA GLY A 18 -13.25 -19.03 11.18
C GLY A 18 -14.70 -18.84 11.63
N TYR A 19 -15.50 -18.11 10.85
CA TYR A 19 -16.91 -17.77 11.15
C TYR A 19 -17.84 -19.00 11.17
N THR A 20 -18.89 -18.95 11.99
CA THR A 20 -20.07 -19.85 11.91
C THR A 20 -21.38 -19.06 12.01
N TYR A 21 -22.34 -19.40 11.13
CA TYR A 21 -23.73 -18.93 11.12
C TYR A 21 -24.63 -19.88 11.93
N GLY A 22 -25.63 -19.34 12.65
CA GLY A 22 -26.66 -20.12 13.34
C GLY A 22 -27.92 -20.33 12.48
N PRO A 23 -28.71 -21.40 12.70
CA PRO A 23 -29.87 -21.71 11.89
C PRO A 23 -31.16 -21.12 12.50
N ASP A 24 -31.88 -20.31 11.73
CA ASP A 24 -33.34 -20.19 11.77
C ASP A 24 -33.81 -19.33 10.59
N THR A 25 -34.30 -19.98 9.52
CA THR A 25 -35.36 -19.53 8.59
C THR A 25 -35.52 -20.61 7.50
N GLY A 26 -36.71 -21.21 7.43
CA GLY A 26 -36.97 -22.39 6.61
C GLY A 26 -37.30 -22.13 5.12
N LEU A 27 -37.35 -23.25 4.38
CA LEU A 27 -37.75 -23.49 2.97
C LEU A 27 -36.68 -23.10 1.93
N CYS A 28 -36.27 -23.90 0.92
CA CYS A 28 -36.73 -25.19 0.38
C CYS A 28 -35.60 -25.85 -0.48
N GLU A 29 -35.48 -27.19 -0.39
CA GLU A 29 -35.09 -28.23 -1.38
C GLU A 29 -33.75 -28.25 -2.19
N ARG A 30 -32.80 -29.07 -1.68
CA ARG A 30 -32.00 -30.19 -2.30
C ARG A 30 -31.10 -29.98 -3.56
N PRO A 31 -30.15 -30.90 -3.87
CA PRO A 31 -29.19 -31.64 -3.02
C PRO A 31 -27.78 -31.79 -3.66
N TRP A 32 -26.66 -31.87 -2.91
CA TRP A 32 -25.45 -32.59 -3.40
C TRP A 32 -24.60 -33.20 -2.26
N TYR A 33 -24.53 -34.54 -2.32
CA TYR A 33 -23.61 -35.56 -1.76
C TYR A 33 -23.21 -35.63 -0.27
N GLU A 34 -23.57 -36.79 0.32
CA GLU A 34 -23.09 -37.38 1.57
C GLU A 34 -21.58 -37.69 1.54
N LEU A 35 -20.89 -37.39 2.64
CA LEU A 35 -19.67 -38.07 3.06
C LEU A 35 -19.89 -38.59 4.48
N GLU A 36 -19.87 -39.91 4.66
CA GLU A 36 -19.96 -40.54 5.99
C GLU A 36 -18.77 -40.14 6.88
N PRO A 37 -18.98 -39.92 8.20
CA PRO A 37 -17.89 -39.70 9.14
C PRO A 37 -17.19 -41.02 9.51
N PRO A 38 -15.86 -41.03 9.75
CA PRO A 38 -15.14 -42.25 10.13
C PRO A 38 -15.51 -42.69 11.56
N PRO A 39 -15.35 -43.99 11.91
CA PRO A 39 -15.80 -44.53 13.17
C PRO A 39 -14.94 -44.04 14.35
N ARG A 40 -15.59 -43.79 15.48
CA ARG A 40 -14.96 -43.44 16.77
C ARG A 40 -14.05 -44.59 17.23
N THR A 41 -12.75 -44.36 17.32
CA THR A 41 -11.82 -45.26 18.00
C THR A 41 -11.47 -44.72 19.38
N THR A 42 -11.72 -45.53 20.40
CA THR A 42 -11.36 -45.32 21.81
C THR A 42 -9.93 -45.79 22.08
N ALA A 43 -8.93 -45.00 21.69
CA ALA A 43 -7.55 -45.24 22.10
C ALA A 43 -6.81 -43.91 22.36
N LEU A 44 -6.31 -43.75 23.59
CA LEU A 44 -5.49 -42.61 24.03
C LEU A 44 -4.11 -42.64 23.34
N PRO A 45 -3.56 -41.51 22.87
CA PRO A 45 -2.19 -41.46 22.38
C PRO A 45 -1.16 -41.36 23.53
N SER A 46 -0.01 -42.03 23.38
CA SER A 46 1.10 -42.05 24.32
C SER A 46 1.80 -40.69 24.50
N PRO A 47 2.37 -40.38 25.68
CA PRO A 47 2.94 -39.07 25.97
C PRO A 47 4.36 -38.93 25.43
N SER A 48 4.52 -38.40 24.22
CA SER A 48 5.82 -37.88 23.78
C SER A 48 5.68 -36.86 22.65
N ARG A 49 5.52 -35.58 23.02
CA ARG A 49 6.08 -34.37 22.38
C ARG A 49 5.45 -33.12 23.01
N LEU A 50 5.98 -32.70 24.16
CA LEU A 50 5.79 -31.35 24.68
C LEU A 50 7.10 -30.58 24.52
N LEU A 51 6.99 -29.33 24.05
CA LEU A 51 8.09 -28.37 23.97
C LEU A 51 8.72 -28.15 25.37
N HIS A 52 10.03 -27.95 25.41
CA HIS A 52 10.84 -27.82 26.63
C HIS A 52 10.18 -26.90 27.68
N GLY A 53 9.97 -27.43 28.90
CA GLY A 53 9.61 -26.66 30.09
C GLY A 53 8.19 -26.85 30.64
N MET A 54 7.31 -27.61 29.97
CA MET A 54 5.95 -27.86 30.46
C MET A 54 5.84 -29.25 31.13
N LYS A 55 5.38 -29.28 32.38
CA LYS A 55 4.99 -30.50 33.10
C LYS A 55 3.48 -30.48 33.36
N LEU A 56 2.81 -31.59 33.01
CA LEU A 56 1.42 -31.85 33.37
C LEU A 56 1.41 -32.76 34.59
N GLU A 57 0.75 -32.35 35.67
CA GLU A 57 0.54 -33.17 36.85
C GLU A 57 -0.96 -33.45 37.04
N PRO A 58 -1.36 -34.70 37.27
CA PRO A 58 -2.77 -35.06 37.48
C PRO A 58 -3.25 -34.64 38.87
N VAL A 59 -4.46 -34.10 38.95
CA VAL A 59 -5.12 -33.76 40.21
C VAL A 59 -6.41 -34.61 40.31
N ASN A 60 -6.22 -35.90 40.64
CA ASN A 60 -7.23 -36.96 40.83
C ASN A 60 -7.88 -37.54 39.55
N ASP A 61 -8.59 -38.68 39.73
CA ASP A 61 -9.10 -39.61 38.69
C ASP A 61 -10.20 -39.06 37.74
N GLU A 62 -10.40 -37.75 37.69
CA GLU A 62 -11.20 -37.09 36.65
C GLU A 62 -10.31 -36.12 35.88
N ALA A 63 -10.42 -36.13 34.55
CA ALA A 63 -9.47 -35.54 33.58
C ALA A 63 -9.30 -34.01 33.71
N ILE A 64 -8.60 -33.56 34.75
CA ILE A 64 -8.24 -32.17 35.03
C ILE A 64 -6.71 -32.08 35.10
N TYR A 65 -6.13 -31.23 34.25
CA TYR A 65 -4.68 -30.99 34.22
C TYR A 65 -4.36 -29.55 34.58
N THR A 66 -3.32 -29.34 35.40
CA THR A 66 -2.80 -28.01 35.73
C THR A 66 -1.53 -27.72 34.93
N LEU A 67 -1.45 -26.55 34.29
CA LEU A 67 -0.25 -26.10 33.57
C LEU A 67 0.55 -25.14 34.47
N LYS A 68 1.77 -25.52 34.87
CA LYS A 68 2.71 -24.63 35.56
C LYS A 68 3.73 -24.06 34.58
N LEU A 69 3.97 -22.75 34.67
CA LEU A 69 4.93 -22.01 33.86
C LEU A 69 5.98 -21.37 34.78
N ASP A 70 7.20 -21.88 34.74
CA ASP A 70 8.34 -21.27 35.45
C ASP A 70 9.01 -20.23 34.55
N VAL A 71 8.89 -18.95 34.91
CA VAL A 71 9.57 -17.85 34.21
C VAL A 71 10.84 -17.50 34.97
N MET A 72 12.01 -17.85 34.40
CA MET A 72 13.31 -17.36 34.88
C MET A 72 13.51 -15.91 34.43
N VAL A 73 13.63 -14.99 35.39
CA VAL A 73 14.07 -13.61 35.14
C VAL A 73 15.60 -13.56 35.30
N SER A 74 16.32 -13.43 34.18
CA SER A 74 17.76 -13.13 34.18
C SER A 74 17.97 -11.61 34.20
N ARG A 75 18.72 -11.10 35.19
CA ARG A 75 19.12 -9.69 35.30
C ARG A 75 20.50 -9.46 34.66
N THR A 76 20.64 -8.24 34.10
CA THR A 76 21.86 -7.42 33.87
C THR A 76 22.85 -7.80 32.76
N VAL A 77 22.96 -6.93 31.74
CA VAL A 77 24.25 -6.53 31.14
C VAL A 77 24.25 -5.01 30.89
N SER A 78 25.36 -4.38 31.26
CA SER A 78 25.66 -2.95 31.32
C SER A 78 26.05 -2.34 29.96
N ILE A 79 25.88 -1.02 29.89
CA ILE A 79 26.35 -0.07 28.85
C ILE A 79 27.88 -0.05 28.76
N ALA A 80 28.45 -0.05 27.54
CA ALA A 80 29.63 0.74 27.15
C ALA A 80 29.95 0.66 25.63
N ASN A 81 30.10 1.84 25.02
CA ASN A 81 30.92 2.20 23.85
C ASN A 81 30.55 1.66 22.45
N VAL A 82 30.17 2.57 21.53
CA VAL A 82 30.99 3.02 20.36
C VAL A 82 30.21 4.12 19.61
N THR A 83 30.76 5.34 19.56
CA THR A 83 30.37 6.44 18.64
C THR A 83 31.41 6.55 17.49
N PRO A 84 31.20 7.34 16.41
CA PRO A 84 31.23 6.83 15.04
C PRO A 84 32.39 7.38 14.18
N ALA A 85 32.73 6.67 13.11
CA ALA A 85 33.61 7.14 12.06
C ALA A 85 32.80 7.73 10.88
N LEU A 86 32.73 9.06 10.82
CA LEU A 86 32.21 9.82 9.67
C LEU A 86 33.09 11.05 9.48
N ALA A 87 34.06 10.99 8.57
CA ALA A 87 34.65 12.15 7.90
C ALA A 87 35.75 11.70 6.93
N MET A 88 35.41 11.47 5.66
CA MET A 88 36.33 11.72 4.54
C MET A 88 35.56 11.73 3.21
N PHE A 89 35.90 12.69 2.34
CA PHE A 89 35.48 12.89 0.94
C PHE A 89 34.17 13.63 0.66
N ARG A 90 34.26 14.96 0.42
CA ARG A 90 34.46 15.60 -0.91
C ARG A 90 33.96 17.05 -0.93
N ARG A 91 34.82 17.98 -1.36
CA ARG A 91 34.46 19.26 -1.98
C ARG A 91 35.43 19.50 -3.14
N VAL A 92 34.94 19.41 -4.37
CA VAL A 92 35.51 20.10 -5.53
C VAL A 92 34.33 20.57 -6.37
N ALA A 93 34.17 21.89 -6.47
CA ALA A 93 33.19 22.55 -7.31
C ALA A 93 33.84 22.86 -8.66
N PHE A 94 33.12 22.61 -9.75
CA PHE A 94 33.44 23.17 -11.07
C PHE A 94 32.23 23.92 -11.61
N SER A 95 32.49 25.16 -12.00
CA SER A 95 31.63 26.06 -12.75
C SER A 95 31.71 25.71 -14.24
N ALA A 96 30.58 25.68 -14.94
CA ALA A 96 30.55 25.75 -16.40
C ALA A 96 29.23 26.40 -16.87
N THR A 97 29.36 27.66 -17.28
CA THR A 97 28.43 28.39 -18.13
C THR A 97 28.46 27.81 -19.56
N SER A 98 27.31 27.55 -20.16
CA SER A 98 27.20 27.55 -21.62
C SER A 98 25.84 28.06 -22.10
N SER A 99 25.93 29.03 -22.98
CA SER A 99 24.87 29.70 -23.73
C SER A 99 24.55 28.89 -24.99
N PHE A 100 23.26 28.58 -25.22
CA PHE A 100 22.81 27.95 -26.46
C PHE A 100 21.89 28.88 -27.26
N HIS A 101 22.29 29.13 -28.50
CA HIS A 101 21.52 29.77 -29.55
C HIS A 101 20.37 28.86 -30.00
N ARG A 102 19.18 29.45 -30.20
CA ARG A 102 17.96 28.75 -30.65
C ARG A 102 17.69 29.08 -32.12
N SER A 103 17.86 28.09 -32.99
CA SER A 103 17.37 28.12 -34.38
C SER A 103 15.90 27.67 -34.41
N LYS A 104 15.08 28.34 -35.23
CA LYS A 104 13.65 28.07 -35.41
C LYS A 104 13.41 27.15 -36.60
N SER A 105 12.62 26.09 -36.42
CA SER A 105 11.82 25.50 -37.49
C SER A 105 10.49 24.93 -36.95
N HIS A 106 9.43 25.25 -37.68
CA HIS A 106 8.02 24.88 -37.55
C HIS A 106 7.79 23.45 -38.09
N LEU A 107 6.77 22.63 -37.80
CA LEU A 107 5.61 22.58 -36.91
C LEU A 107 5.04 21.15 -37.06
N ALA A 108 4.64 20.49 -35.97
CA ALA A 108 3.53 19.53 -35.93
C ALA A 108 2.97 19.54 -34.50
N ALA A 109 1.65 19.69 -34.35
CA ALA A 109 0.98 20.13 -33.13
C ALA A 109 1.12 19.15 -31.95
N PRO A 110 1.47 19.60 -30.73
CA PRO A 110 1.50 18.75 -29.54
C PRO A 110 0.14 18.74 -28.82
N VAL A 111 -0.22 17.55 -28.34
CA VAL A 111 -1.22 17.30 -27.30
C VAL A 111 -0.94 18.21 -26.11
N ALA A 112 -1.98 18.86 -25.58
CA ALA A 112 -1.89 19.92 -24.57
C ALA A 112 -1.03 19.50 -23.36
N ALA A 113 0.21 19.98 -23.34
CA ALA A 113 1.06 19.96 -22.16
C ALA A 113 0.45 20.94 -21.14
N ALA A 114 0.10 20.43 -19.96
CA ALA A 114 -0.29 21.26 -18.83
C ALA A 114 0.82 22.30 -18.59
N ALA A 115 0.48 23.57 -18.77
CA ALA A 115 1.41 24.68 -18.61
C ALA A 115 1.99 24.67 -17.19
N ALA A 116 3.31 24.78 -17.09
CA ALA A 116 4.02 24.96 -15.82
C ALA A 116 3.44 26.19 -15.10
N THR A 117 2.64 25.95 -14.07
CA THR A 117 2.11 26.99 -13.20
C THR A 117 3.22 27.51 -12.28
N ALA A 118 3.32 28.83 -12.16
CA ALA A 118 4.10 29.51 -11.12
C ALA A 118 3.83 28.91 -9.72
N PRO A 119 4.76 29.02 -8.74
CA PRO A 119 4.54 28.51 -7.40
C PRO A 119 3.19 28.99 -6.85
N PRO A 120 2.40 28.14 -6.19
CA PRO A 120 1.04 28.48 -5.80
C PRO A 120 1.10 29.72 -4.90
N THR A 121 0.53 30.82 -5.39
CA THR A 121 0.14 31.94 -4.56
C THR A 121 -0.69 31.38 -3.41
N HIS A 122 -0.29 31.67 -2.17
CA HIS A 122 -0.99 31.19 -0.97
C HIS A 122 -2.47 31.57 -1.05
N ALA A 123 -3.31 30.62 -1.44
CA ALA A 123 -4.73 30.85 -1.60
C ALA A 123 -5.32 30.99 -0.20
N LYS A 124 -5.58 32.24 0.19
CA LYS A 124 -6.32 32.59 1.39
C LYS A 124 -7.79 32.64 1.06
N THR A 125 -8.64 32.09 1.93
CA THR A 125 -10.10 32.09 1.76
C THR A 125 -10.80 32.53 3.03
N ASP A 126 -11.86 33.32 2.87
CA ASP A 126 -12.80 33.75 3.91
C ASP A 126 -14.09 32.90 3.91
N GLN A 127 -14.26 31.99 2.96
CA GLN A 127 -15.45 31.14 2.80
C GLN A 127 -15.78 30.24 4.00
N HIS A 128 -14.82 30.06 4.92
CA HIS A 128 -14.98 29.26 6.12
C HIS A 128 -15.34 30.08 7.36
N ILE A 129 -15.29 31.43 7.29
CA ILE A 129 -15.63 32.29 8.42
C ILE A 129 -17.12 32.10 8.78
N GLY A 130 -17.39 31.90 10.08
CA GLY A 130 -18.73 31.64 10.61
C GLY A 130 -19.15 30.17 10.57
N HIS A 131 -18.40 29.29 9.90
CA HIS A 131 -18.67 27.85 9.90
C HIS A 131 -18.02 27.16 11.10
N SER A 132 -18.70 26.14 11.63
CA SER A 132 -18.09 25.18 12.55
C SER A 132 -17.03 24.34 11.82
N GLY A 133 -16.08 23.76 12.56
CA GLY A 133 -15.16 22.77 11.99
C GLY A 133 -15.88 21.61 11.30
N ALA A 134 -16.98 21.13 11.87
CA ALA A 134 -17.84 20.12 11.26
C ALA A 134 -18.42 20.57 9.90
N LYS A 135 -18.90 21.82 9.81
CA LYS A 135 -19.41 22.38 8.55
C LYS A 135 -18.31 22.51 7.50
N ILE A 136 -17.12 22.92 7.92
CA ILE A 136 -15.95 22.97 7.04
C ILE A 136 -15.60 21.57 6.54
N PHE A 137 -15.60 20.55 7.41
CA PHE A 137 -15.38 19.15 7.02
C PHE A 137 -16.40 18.69 5.97
N HIS A 138 -17.69 18.89 6.23
CA HIS A 138 -18.78 18.54 5.31
C HIS A 138 -18.59 19.16 3.92
N ASN A 139 -18.35 20.47 3.87
CA ASN A 139 -18.12 21.20 2.62
C ASN A 139 -16.90 20.67 1.87
N LEU A 140 -15.81 20.36 2.57
CA LEU A 140 -14.60 19.80 1.97
C LEU A 140 -14.84 18.40 1.40
N MET A 141 -15.59 17.53 2.07
CA MET A 141 -15.90 16.20 1.50
C MET A 141 -16.62 16.35 0.16
N SER A 142 -17.59 17.25 0.07
CA SER A 142 -18.27 17.53 -1.21
C SER A 142 -17.33 18.14 -2.24
N GLU A 143 -16.47 19.08 -1.85
CA GLU A 143 -15.52 19.74 -2.77
C GLU A 143 -14.50 18.75 -3.35
N MET A 144 -14.04 17.80 -2.52
CA MET A 144 -13.07 16.79 -2.89
C MET A 144 -13.68 15.61 -3.65
N GLY A 145 -14.97 15.70 -4.02
CA GLY A 145 -15.67 14.70 -4.81
C GLY A 145 -15.93 13.39 -4.07
N VAL A 146 -15.95 13.42 -2.72
CA VAL A 146 -16.31 12.27 -1.91
C VAL A 146 -17.79 11.96 -2.12
N ASP A 147 -18.08 10.76 -2.57
CA ASP A 147 -19.46 10.28 -2.78
C ASP A 147 -19.91 9.27 -1.71
N THR A 148 -18.97 8.69 -0.96
CA THR A 148 -19.23 7.64 0.03
C THR A 148 -18.29 7.77 1.23
N ILE A 149 -18.85 7.70 2.44
CA ILE A 149 -18.12 7.66 3.71
C ILE A 149 -18.51 6.38 4.46
N PHE A 150 -17.51 5.64 4.92
CA PHE A 150 -17.70 4.45 5.75
C PHE A 150 -17.41 4.80 7.21
N GLY A 151 -18.25 4.41 8.16
CA GLY A 151 -17.98 4.86 9.52
C GLY A 151 -18.83 4.27 10.62
N TYR A 152 -18.52 4.76 11.83
CA TYR A 152 -19.22 4.43 13.06
C TYR A 152 -19.23 5.63 14.02
N PRO A 153 -20.39 6.02 14.58
CA PRO A 153 -20.52 7.22 15.42
C PRO A 153 -19.90 7.04 16.81
N GLY A 154 -19.65 8.15 17.51
CA GLY A 154 -19.31 8.16 18.92
C GLY A 154 -19.02 9.55 19.48
N GLY A 155 -18.94 9.67 20.81
CA GLY A 155 -18.99 10.94 21.55
C GLY A 155 -18.03 12.04 21.09
N ALA A 156 -16.80 11.66 20.72
CA ALA A 156 -15.74 12.59 20.31
C ALA A 156 -15.89 13.12 18.88
N ILE A 157 -16.66 12.43 18.03
CA ILE A 157 -16.87 12.80 16.62
C ILE A 157 -18.30 13.28 16.34
N LEU A 158 -19.14 13.38 17.38
CA LEU A 158 -20.54 13.82 17.26
C LEU A 158 -20.72 15.14 16.50
N PRO A 159 -19.93 16.21 16.71
CA PRO A 159 -20.14 17.45 15.96
C PRO A 159 -20.09 17.24 14.44
N VAL A 160 -19.22 16.33 13.97
CA VAL A 160 -19.12 15.98 12.56
C VAL A 160 -20.31 15.11 12.12
N PHE A 161 -20.70 14.12 12.94
CA PHE A 161 -21.85 13.27 12.63
C PHE A 161 -23.17 14.06 12.53
N ASP A 162 -23.37 15.06 13.38
CA ASP A 162 -24.54 15.93 13.37
C ASP A 162 -24.61 16.75 12.07
N GLU A 163 -23.47 17.23 11.57
CA GLU A 163 -23.42 18.02 10.34
C GLU A 163 -23.59 17.19 9.07
N ILE A 164 -23.11 15.94 9.08
CA ILE A 164 -23.28 15.05 7.92
C ILE A 164 -24.63 14.31 7.93
N PHE A 165 -25.41 14.42 9.01
CA PHE A 165 -26.72 13.80 9.11
C PHE A 165 -27.63 14.32 7.99
N GLU A 166 -28.21 13.39 7.22
CA GLU A 166 -29.05 13.68 6.04
C GLU A 166 -28.37 14.55 4.95
N SER A 167 -27.03 14.60 4.92
CA SER A 167 -26.29 15.25 3.85
C SER A 167 -26.68 14.69 2.47
N PRO A 168 -27.07 15.53 1.48
CA PRO A 168 -27.40 15.07 0.14
C PRO A 168 -26.17 14.81 -0.73
N HIS A 169 -24.96 15.13 -0.26
CA HIS A 169 -23.75 15.13 -1.09
C HIS A 169 -23.06 13.77 -1.19
N PHE A 170 -23.20 12.92 -0.17
CA PHE A 170 -22.52 11.64 -0.09
C PHE A 170 -23.33 10.61 0.68
N LYS A 171 -23.12 9.34 0.37
CA LYS A 171 -23.72 8.21 1.07
C LYS A 171 -22.93 7.90 2.32
N PHE A 172 -23.61 7.68 3.43
CA PHE A 172 -22.98 7.17 4.65
C PHE A 172 -23.26 5.68 4.80
N VAL A 173 -22.21 4.87 4.92
CA VAL A 173 -22.29 3.43 5.16
C VAL A 173 -21.95 3.17 6.62
N LEU A 174 -23.00 2.99 7.43
CA LEU A 174 -22.86 2.61 8.83
C LEU A 174 -22.41 1.15 8.95
N CYS A 175 -21.24 0.94 9.54
CA CYS A 175 -20.68 -0.38 9.75
C CYS A 175 -21.16 -0.98 11.08
N ARG A 176 -20.78 -2.24 11.36
CA ARG A 176 -20.95 -2.86 12.70
C ARG A 176 -19.69 -2.84 13.54
N HIS A 177 -18.55 -2.57 12.90
CA HIS A 177 -17.23 -2.45 13.51
C HIS A 177 -16.35 -1.57 12.62
N GLU A 178 -15.49 -0.74 13.21
CA GLU A 178 -14.66 0.23 12.48
C GLU A 178 -13.59 -0.44 11.60
N GLN A 179 -13.14 -1.64 11.99
CA GLN A 179 -12.32 -2.48 11.10
C GLN A 179 -13.04 -2.76 9.78
N GLY A 180 -14.35 -3.04 9.84
CA GLY A 180 -15.20 -3.22 8.67
C GLY A 180 -15.27 -1.94 7.83
N ALA A 181 -15.42 -0.77 8.46
CA ALA A 181 -15.38 0.51 7.76
C ALA A 181 -14.07 0.72 6.99
N GLY A 182 -12.94 0.41 7.63
CA GLY A 182 -11.62 0.50 7.01
C GLY A 182 -11.47 -0.44 5.79
N HIS A 183 -11.85 -1.71 5.91
CA HIS A 183 -11.75 -2.65 4.78
C HIS A 183 -12.78 -2.37 3.67
N MET A 184 -13.98 -1.88 4.01
CA MET A 184 -14.94 -1.43 3.00
C MET A 184 -14.40 -0.23 2.21
N ALA A 185 -13.78 0.74 2.89
CA ALA A 185 -13.12 1.87 2.23
C ALA A 185 -11.96 1.43 1.32
N GLN A 186 -11.21 0.39 1.70
CA GLN A 186 -10.19 -0.19 0.82
C GLN A 186 -10.78 -0.84 -0.43
N GLY A 187 -11.82 -1.66 -0.27
CA GLY A 187 -12.53 -2.27 -1.39
C GLY A 187 -13.11 -1.22 -2.35
N TYR A 188 -13.75 -0.19 -1.79
CA TYR A 188 -14.23 0.98 -2.53
C TYR A 188 -13.09 1.65 -3.31
N ALA A 189 -11.96 1.92 -2.66
CA ALA A 189 -10.85 2.62 -3.30
C ALA A 189 -10.25 1.82 -4.46
N ARG A 190 -10.09 0.52 -4.28
CA ARG A 190 -9.57 -0.38 -5.33
C ARG A 190 -10.53 -0.53 -6.51
N ALA A 191 -11.84 -0.52 -6.25
CA ALA A 191 -12.85 -0.68 -7.30
C ALA A 191 -13.11 0.61 -8.10
N THR A 192 -13.00 1.77 -7.46
CA THR A 192 -13.37 3.06 -8.07
C THR A 192 -12.18 3.91 -8.50
N GLY A 193 -10.98 3.63 -7.98
CA GLY A 193 -9.80 4.49 -8.12
C GLY A 193 -9.86 5.78 -7.29
N LYS A 194 -10.91 5.99 -6.49
CA LYS A 194 -11.06 7.15 -5.60
C LYS A 194 -10.54 6.85 -4.19
N PRO A 195 -10.09 7.85 -3.41
CA PRO A 195 -9.70 7.60 -2.01
C PRO A 195 -10.90 7.15 -1.17
N GLY A 196 -10.73 6.09 -0.39
CA GLY A 196 -11.75 5.60 0.53
C GLY A 196 -11.77 6.42 1.82
N VAL A 197 -12.89 7.04 2.16
CA VAL A 197 -13.03 7.88 3.36
C VAL A 197 -13.63 7.09 4.51
N VAL A 198 -12.95 7.11 5.66
CA VAL A 198 -13.38 6.46 6.90
C VAL A 198 -13.62 7.52 7.97
N LEU A 199 -14.76 7.46 8.67
CA LEU A 199 -15.10 8.38 9.77
C LEU A 199 -15.45 7.60 11.04
N VAL A 200 -14.65 7.75 12.09
CA VAL A 200 -14.77 6.99 13.34
C VAL A 200 -14.58 7.89 14.56
N THR A 201 -15.00 7.42 15.74
CA THR A 201 -14.79 8.14 17.00
C THR A 201 -13.37 7.96 17.57
N SER A 202 -13.10 8.57 18.73
CA SER A 202 -11.82 8.47 19.43
C SER A 202 -11.59 7.11 20.08
N GLY A 203 -10.43 6.94 20.72
CA GLY A 203 -10.12 5.78 21.54
C GLY A 203 -10.34 4.46 20.79
N PRO A 204 -11.31 3.62 21.22
CA PRO A 204 -11.55 2.31 20.62
C PRO A 204 -11.90 2.38 19.13
N GLY A 205 -12.70 3.37 18.70
CA GLY A 205 -13.11 3.50 17.31
C GLY A 205 -11.93 3.74 16.38
N ALA A 206 -11.02 4.62 16.81
CA ALA A 206 -9.79 4.91 16.09
C ALA A 206 -8.82 3.71 16.10
N THR A 207 -8.59 3.06 17.26
CA THR A 207 -7.68 1.91 17.35
C THR A 207 -8.16 0.70 16.55
N ASN A 208 -9.46 0.54 16.36
CA ASN A 208 -10.04 -0.51 15.51
C ASN A 208 -9.72 -0.31 14.01
N THR A 209 -9.23 0.86 13.59
CA THR A 209 -8.79 1.12 12.21
C THR A 209 -7.31 0.78 11.95
N VAL A 210 -6.54 0.40 12.97
CA VAL A 210 -5.09 0.13 12.84
C VAL A 210 -4.79 -0.98 11.85
N THR A 211 -5.56 -2.08 11.88
CA THR A 211 -5.38 -3.19 10.94
C THR A 211 -5.68 -2.76 9.49
N PRO A 212 -6.83 -2.14 9.17
CA PRO A 212 -7.08 -1.60 7.83
C PRO A 212 -6.05 -0.57 7.36
N LEU A 213 -5.54 0.29 8.26
CA LEU A 213 -4.46 1.22 7.95
C LEU A 213 -3.18 0.47 7.55
N GLN A 214 -2.73 -0.49 8.35
CA GLN A 214 -1.54 -1.27 8.01
C GLN A 214 -1.70 -2.05 6.70
N ASP A 215 -2.86 -2.66 6.50
CA ASP A 215 -3.21 -3.39 5.28
C ASP A 215 -3.13 -2.47 4.04
N ALA A 216 -3.79 -1.31 4.10
CA ALA A 216 -3.76 -0.32 3.04
C ALA A 216 -2.35 0.22 2.77
N LEU A 217 -1.48 0.34 3.79
CA LEU A 217 -0.10 0.78 3.61
C LEU A 217 0.74 -0.26 2.85
N MET A 218 0.54 -1.54 3.18
CA MET A 218 1.27 -2.64 2.57
C MET A 218 0.86 -2.85 1.12
N ASP A 219 -0.43 -2.70 0.82
CA ASP A 219 -0.99 -2.81 -0.53
C ASP A 219 -1.06 -1.47 -1.29
N GLY A 220 -0.68 -0.36 -0.67
CA GLY A 220 -0.70 0.95 -1.34
C GLY A 220 -2.09 1.40 -1.78
N THR A 221 -3.09 1.22 -0.92
CA THR A 221 -4.50 1.61 -1.16
C THR A 221 -4.76 2.99 -0.55
N PRO A 222 -5.31 3.96 -1.30
CA PRO A 222 -5.57 5.30 -0.77
C PRO A 222 -6.82 5.30 0.13
N ILE A 223 -6.62 5.24 1.44
CA ILE A 223 -7.69 5.48 2.42
C ILE A 223 -7.36 6.66 3.33
N ILE A 224 -8.38 7.37 3.79
CA ILE A 224 -8.24 8.55 4.65
C ILE A 224 -9.13 8.31 5.87
N VAL A 225 -8.50 8.11 7.02
CA VAL A 225 -9.21 7.91 8.30
C VAL A 225 -9.32 9.26 9.00
N PHE A 226 -10.55 9.70 9.22
CA PHE A 226 -10.88 10.80 10.12
C PHE A 226 -11.31 10.21 11.46
N SER A 227 -10.47 10.37 12.49
CA SER A 227 -10.80 9.95 13.85
C SER A 227 -11.23 11.13 14.69
N GLY A 228 -12.31 10.99 15.46
CA GLY A 228 -12.59 11.92 16.55
C GLY A 228 -11.52 11.83 17.62
N GLN A 229 -11.40 12.90 18.41
CA GLN A 229 -10.52 12.93 19.58
C GLN A 229 -11.17 13.70 20.73
N VAL A 230 -10.73 13.42 21.96
CA VAL A 230 -11.08 14.22 23.14
C VAL A 230 -10.73 15.70 22.91
N ALA A 231 -11.36 16.58 23.68
CA ALA A 231 -11.13 18.02 23.52
C ALA A 231 -9.67 18.38 23.84
N THR A 232 -9.12 19.38 23.16
CA THR A 232 -7.70 19.76 23.32
C THR A 232 -7.25 20.03 24.76
N PRO A 233 -8.06 20.60 25.68
CA PRO A 233 -7.62 20.87 27.06
C PRO A 233 -7.39 19.62 27.92
N VAL A 234 -7.95 18.47 27.53
CA VAL A 234 -7.83 17.21 28.27
C VAL A 234 -6.88 16.21 27.59
N LEU A 235 -6.21 16.61 26.50
CA LEU A 235 -5.19 15.78 25.88
C LEU A 235 -4.00 15.55 26.84
N GLY A 236 -3.54 14.31 26.91
CA GLY A 236 -2.45 13.85 27.77
C GLY A 236 -2.87 13.65 29.23
N THR A 237 -4.16 13.57 29.53
CA THR A 237 -4.67 13.45 30.91
C THR A 237 -5.28 12.08 31.22
N ASP A 238 -5.14 11.12 30.31
CA ASP A 238 -5.81 9.82 30.35
C ASP A 238 -7.34 9.99 30.38
N ALA A 239 -7.85 10.90 29.56
CA ALA A 239 -9.26 11.23 29.51
C ALA A 239 -10.10 10.06 28.98
N PHE A 240 -11.41 10.10 29.23
CA PHE A 240 -12.33 9.07 28.75
C PHE A 240 -12.28 8.93 27.22
N GLN A 241 -12.00 7.71 26.74
CA GLN A 241 -11.80 7.39 25.32
C GLN A 241 -10.67 8.18 24.64
N GLU A 242 -9.66 8.62 25.40
CA GLU A 242 -8.41 9.12 24.85
C GLU A 242 -7.51 7.95 24.42
N ALA A 243 -6.88 8.10 23.25
CA ALA A 243 -5.76 7.26 22.83
C ALA A 243 -4.77 8.11 22.04
N ASP A 244 -3.47 7.85 22.18
CA ASP A 244 -2.43 8.42 21.32
C ASP A 244 -2.47 7.77 19.94
N ILE A 245 -3.53 8.10 19.18
CA ILE A 245 -3.75 7.52 17.86
C ILE A 245 -2.66 7.94 16.88
N LEU A 246 -2.04 9.12 17.07
CA LEU A 246 -0.92 9.54 16.24
C LEU A 246 0.28 8.62 16.45
N GLY A 247 0.66 8.33 17.70
CA GLY A 247 1.73 7.39 18.02
C GLY A 247 1.45 5.99 17.50
N ILE A 248 0.23 5.49 17.74
CA ILE A 248 -0.22 4.15 17.32
C ILE A 248 -0.19 3.99 15.79
N THR A 249 -0.66 5.00 15.05
CA THR A 249 -0.85 4.91 13.59
C THR A 249 0.31 5.43 12.77
N ARG A 250 1.31 6.06 13.39
CA ARG A 250 2.54 6.54 12.71
C ARG A 250 3.24 5.47 11.88
N PRO A 251 3.42 4.21 12.32
CA PRO A 251 4.08 3.18 11.50
C PRO A 251 3.19 2.60 10.39
N CYS A 252 1.86 2.73 10.52
CA CYS A 252 0.89 2.15 9.58
C CYS A 252 0.18 3.19 8.68
N THR A 253 0.70 4.42 8.64
CA THR A 253 0.22 5.49 7.75
C THR A 253 1.36 6.08 6.92
N LYS A 254 1.06 6.63 5.74
CA LYS A 254 2.00 7.50 4.99
C LYS A 254 2.26 8.78 5.76
N TRP A 255 1.24 9.30 6.41
CA TRP A 255 1.23 10.53 7.17
C TRP A 255 0.02 10.56 8.11
N ASN A 256 0.20 11.14 9.28
CA ASN A 256 -0.90 11.45 10.17
C ASN A 256 -0.72 12.82 10.83
N VAL A 257 -1.83 13.42 11.23
CA VAL A 257 -1.85 14.75 11.88
C VAL A 257 -3.00 14.85 12.86
N GLN A 258 -2.84 15.63 13.92
CA GLN A 258 -3.96 16.10 14.74
C GLN A 258 -4.20 17.57 14.43
N VAL A 259 -5.45 17.92 14.13
CA VAL A 259 -5.85 19.31 13.89
C VAL A 259 -5.82 20.05 15.23
N ARG A 260 -5.00 21.11 15.32
CA ARG A 260 -4.81 21.89 16.55
C ARG A 260 -5.71 23.12 16.64
N HIS A 261 -6.10 23.68 15.49
CA HIS A 261 -7.00 24.82 15.39
C HIS A 261 -7.97 24.63 14.23
N VAL A 262 -9.18 25.18 14.36
CA VAL A 262 -10.21 25.12 13.30
C VAL A 262 -9.70 25.71 11.96
N ASN A 263 -8.81 26.71 12.05
CA ASN A 263 -8.19 27.35 10.89
C ASN A 263 -7.26 26.45 10.09
N ASP A 264 -6.74 25.38 10.71
CA ASP A 264 -5.86 24.41 10.06
C ASP A 264 -6.64 23.27 9.39
N LEU A 265 -7.93 23.11 9.70
CA LEU A 265 -8.73 21.96 9.29
C LEU A 265 -8.75 21.81 7.76
N ALA A 266 -9.05 22.88 7.04
CA ALA A 266 -9.13 22.86 5.58
C ALA A 266 -7.79 22.50 4.93
N ARG A 267 -6.68 23.03 5.45
CA ARG A 267 -5.34 22.69 5.00
C ARG A 267 -5.03 21.22 5.25
N ASN A 268 -5.22 20.74 6.49
CA ASN A 268 -4.87 19.38 6.90
C ASN A 268 -5.69 18.32 6.13
N VAL A 269 -6.97 18.59 5.86
CA VAL A 269 -7.80 17.71 5.03
C VAL A 269 -7.26 17.64 3.59
N ARG A 270 -6.92 18.78 2.98
CA ARG A 270 -6.35 18.80 1.62
C ARG A 270 -4.99 18.10 1.55
N GLU A 271 -4.15 18.28 2.56
CA GLU A 271 -2.89 17.56 2.71
C GLU A 271 -3.11 16.06 2.81
N ALA A 272 -4.07 15.60 3.63
CA ALA A 272 -4.42 14.19 3.75
C ALA A 272 -4.77 13.58 2.39
N PHE A 273 -5.68 14.19 1.64
CA PHE A 273 -6.05 13.71 0.32
C PHE A 273 -4.88 13.71 -0.64
N HIS A 274 -4.12 14.81 -0.71
CA HIS A 274 -2.96 14.90 -1.59
C HIS A 274 -1.91 13.83 -1.27
N ILE A 275 -1.60 13.62 0.01
CA ILE A 275 -0.62 12.61 0.43
C ILE A 275 -1.18 11.20 0.21
N ALA A 276 -2.46 10.95 0.44
CA ALA A 276 -3.06 9.64 0.24
C ALA A 276 -3.01 9.19 -1.23
N THR A 277 -3.19 10.12 -2.18
CA THR A 277 -3.35 9.80 -3.60
C THR A 277 -2.10 9.97 -4.46
N THR A 278 -1.11 10.75 -4.04
CA THR A 278 0.10 10.99 -4.86
C THR A 278 1.25 10.03 -4.56
N GLY A 279 2.14 9.86 -5.53
CA GLY A 279 3.25 8.91 -5.44
C GLY A 279 2.72 7.47 -5.36
N ARG A 280 3.32 6.61 -4.52
CA ARG A 280 2.68 5.33 -4.18
C ARG A 280 1.47 5.65 -3.27
N PRO A 281 0.22 5.35 -3.66
CA PRO A 281 -0.93 5.66 -2.83
C PRO A 281 -0.87 4.93 -1.49
N GLY A 282 -1.62 5.41 -0.50
CA GLY A 282 -1.64 4.77 0.80
C GLY A 282 -2.47 5.51 1.84
N PRO A 283 -2.53 4.94 3.05
CA PRO A 283 -3.39 5.42 4.12
C PRO A 283 -2.83 6.66 4.79
N VAL A 284 -3.73 7.56 5.19
CA VAL A 284 -3.43 8.68 6.09
C VAL A 284 -4.46 8.76 7.19
N LEU A 285 -4.10 9.42 8.30
CA LEU A 285 -5.03 9.68 9.40
C LEU A 285 -5.06 11.16 9.78
N VAL A 286 -6.26 11.71 9.95
CA VAL A 286 -6.49 13.06 10.45
C VAL A 286 -7.30 12.95 11.75
N ASP A 287 -6.65 13.30 12.85
CA ASP A 287 -7.23 13.28 14.18
C ASP A 287 -7.93 14.63 14.48
N LEU A 288 -9.19 14.56 14.90
CA LEU A 288 -10.13 15.67 14.96
C LEU A 288 -10.65 15.87 16.40
N PRO A 289 -10.00 16.73 17.22
CA PRO A 289 -10.50 17.05 18.55
C PRO A 289 -11.92 17.64 18.51
N LYS A 290 -12.76 17.21 19.46
CA LYS A 290 -14.18 17.59 19.54
C LYS A 290 -14.40 19.11 19.62
N ASP A 291 -13.59 19.82 20.41
CA ASP A 291 -13.65 21.27 20.56
C ASP A 291 -13.25 22.01 19.29
N ILE A 292 -12.37 21.41 18.47
CA ILE A 292 -11.97 21.97 17.18
C ILE A 292 -13.06 21.78 16.11
N THR A 293 -13.70 20.61 16.08
CA THR A 293 -14.81 20.34 15.15
C THR A 293 -16.08 21.12 15.53
N ALA A 294 -16.32 21.36 16.82
CA ALA A 294 -17.40 22.23 17.30
C ALA A 294 -17.07 23.73 17.20
N GLY A 295 -15.79 24.10 17.17
CA GLY A 295 -15.33 25.49 17.13
C GLY A 295 -15.70 26.21 15.84
N ILE A 296 -15.96 27.52 15.94
CA ILE A 296 -16.30 28.38 14.80
C ILE A 296 -15.03 29.02 14.24
N CYS A 297 -14.85 28.95 12.92
CA CYS A 297 -13.77 29.66 12.25
C CYS A 297 -14.07 31.17 12.20
N GLN A 298 -13.14 31.99 12.68
CA GLN A 298 -13.32 33.45 12.82
C GLN A 298 -12.38 34.27 11.92
N SER A 299 -11.53 33.61 11.14
CA SER A 299 -10.47 34.28 10.38
C SER A 299 -10.26 33.65 9.02
N VAL A 300 -9.70 34.43 8.10
CA VAL A 300 -9.23 33.95 6.80
C VAL A 300 -8.21 32.82 6.99
N VAL A 301 -8.40 31.71 6.27
CA VAL A 301 -7.53 30.53 6.37
C VAL A 301 -6.74 30.31 5.09
N SER A 302 -5.59 29.66 5.21
CA SER A 302 -4.83 29.17 4.05
C SER A 302 -5.39 27.82 3.61
N THR A 303 -5.68 27.66 2.32
CA THR A 303 -6.05 26.35 1.75
C THR A 303 -4.86 25.65 1.10
N THR A 304 -3.74 26.34 0.90
CA THR A 304 -2.54 25.77 0.28
C THR A 304 -1.89 24.71 1.19
N PRO A 305 -1.73 23.46 0.71
CA PRO A 305 -1.03 22.40 1.44
C PRO A 305 0.42 22.79 1.79
N GLN A 306 0.88 22.44 2.98
CA GLN A 306 2.24 22.62 3.48
C GLN A 306 2.98 21.27 3.48
N LEU A 307 3.48 20.89 2.30
CA LEU A 307 4.07 19.57 2.05
C LEU A 307 5.59 19.53 2.28
N ILE A 308 6.07 20.10 3.40
CA ILE A 308 7.51 20.19 3.67
C ILE A 308 8.13 18.79 3.73
N GLY A 309 9.09 18.52 2.84
CA GLY A 309 9.76 17.22 2.74
C GLY A 309 8.94 16.12 2.05
N TYR A 310 7.69 16.40 1.66
CA TYR A 310 6.87 15.54 0.81
C TYR A 310 6.97 16.03 -0.63
N TYR A 311 7.65 15.25 -1.47
CA TYR A 311 7.92 15.63 -2.85
C TYR A 311 6.96 14.99 -3.86
N GLY A 312 5.98 14.20 -3.40
CA GLY A 312 4.98 13.54 -4.27
C GLY A 312 5.56 12.95 -5.56
N GLU A 313 4.93 13.32 -6.68
CA GLU A 313 5.30 13.02 -8.07
C GLU A 313 6.32 14.02 -8.66
N ASP A 314 6.47 15.20 -8.06
CA ASP A 314 7.32 16.31 -8.54
C ASP A 314 8.83 16.01 -8.48
N LYS A 315 9.22 14.83 -8.01
CA LYS A 315 10.59 14.32 -8.20
C LYS A 315 10.98 14.14 -9.66
N VAL A 316 10.01 14.08 -10.59
CA VAL A 316 10.27 14.02 -12.03
C VAL A 316 10.62 15.40 -12.61
N HIS A 317 10.01 16.47 -12.10
CA HIS A 317 10.29 17.85 -12.55
C HIS A 317 11.51 18.48 -11.86
N GLY A 318 11.93 17.94 -10.70
CA GLY A 318 13.10 18.39 -9.96
C GLY A 318 14.32 17.46 -10.06
N ASN A 319 15.02 17.46 -11.20
CA ASN A 319 16.48 17.25 -11.36
C ASN A 319 17.25 16.32 -10.35
N ARG A 320 16.74 15.14 -9.99
CA ARG A 320 17.49 14.20 -9.12
C ARG A 320 17.77 12.82 -9.74
N VAL A 321 17.11 12.51 -10.85
CA VAL A 321 17.33 11.30 -11.64
C VAL A 321 17.47 11.76 -13.09
N ASP A 322 18.52 11.32 -13.80
CA ASP A 322 18.63 11.55 -15.24
C ASP A 322 17.63 10.63 -15.95
N GLN A 323 16.37 11.06 -15.96
CA GLN A 323 15.25 10.27 -16.45
C GLN A 323 15.42 9.93 -17.93
N ALA A 324 15.95 10.85 -18.72
CA ALA A 324 16.21 10.65 -20.13
C ALA A 324 17.29 9.58 -20.35
N ALA A 325 18.41 9.63 -19.61
CA ALA A 325 19.44 8.60 -19.69
C ALA A 325 18.93 7.23 -19.21
N ASN A 326 18.14 7.18 -18.14
CA ASN A 326 17.58 5.92 -17.64
C ASN A 326 16.56 5.31 -18.62
N LEU A 327 15.71 6.13 -19.24
CA LEU A 327 14.80 5.65 -20.30
C LEU A 327 15.56 5.16 -21.53
N ALA A 328 16.60 5.88 -21.95
CA ALA A 328 17.44 5.48 -23.08
C ALA A 328 18.18 4.16 -22.81
N GLU A 329 18.73 3.98 -21.61
CA GLU A 329 19.39 2.74 -21.23
C GLU A 329 18.38 1.58 -21.07
N ALA A 330 17.19 1.84 -20.51
CA ALA A 330 16.11 0.85 -20.48
C ALA A 330 15.72 0.40 -21.90
N ALA A 331 15.53 1.34 -22.82
CA ALA A 331 15.23 1.04 -24.23
C ALA A 331 16.36 0.22 -24.89
N ARG A 332 17.62 0.59 -24.66
CA ARG A 332 18.78 -0.13 -25.17
C ARG A 332 18.79 -1.59 -24.71
N LEU A 333 18.56 -1.82 -23.42
CA LEU A 333 18.53 -3.17 -22.82
C LEU A 333 17.38 -4.01 -23.38
N ILE A 334 16.18 -3.44 -23.54
CA ILE A 334 15.03 -4.13 -24.13
C ILE A 334 15.29 -4.49 -25.60
N ASN A 335 15.90 -3.56 -26.37
CA ASN A 335 16.18 -3.75 -27.80
C ASN A 335 17.27 -4.81 -28.08
N VAL A 336 18.24 -5.00 -27.18
CA VAL A 336 19.31 -6.00 -27.34
C VAL A 336 18.95 -7.37 -26.76
N SER A 337 18.06 -7.40 -25.77
CA SER A 337 17.58 -8.63 -25.12
C SER A 337 16.92 -9.57 -26.13
N LYS A 338 17.12 -10.87 -25.95
CA LYS A 338 16.53 -11.94 -26.78
C LYS A 338 15.31 -12.58 -26.10
N LYS A 339 15.36 -12.76 -24.78
CA LYS A 339 14.34 -13.40 -23.93
C LYS A 339 13.77 -12.47 -22.86
N PRO A 340 13.24 -11.28 -23.23
CA PRO A 340 12.65 -10.36 -22.26
C PRO A 340 11.32 -10.89 -21.72
N VAL A 341 11.01 -10.53 -20.47
CA VAL A 341 9.72 -10.79 -19.82
C VAL A 341 9.29 -9.53 -19.08
N ILE A 342 8.02 -9.13 -19.26
CA ILE A 342 7.41 -8.10 -18.44
C ILE A 342 6.92 -8.72 -17.13
N TYR A 343 7.32 -8.13 -16.00
CA TYR A 343 6.78 -8.41 -14.69
C TYR A 343 5.94 -7.21 -14.23
N ALA A 344 4.62 -7.30 -14.40
CA ALA A 344 3.66 -6.26 -14.06
C ALA A 344 3.14 -6.40 -12.62
N GLY A 345 3.20 -5.32 -11.85
CA GLY A 345 2.67 -5.26 -10.48
C GLY A 345 1.42 -4.39 -10.38
N GLN A 346 0.99 -4.08 -9.16
CA GLN A 346 -0.19 -3.24 -8.92
C GLN A 346 -0.06 -1.83 -9.53
N GLY A 347 1.16 -1.29 -9.63
CA GLY A 347 1.38 0.02 -10.23
C GLY A 347 0.99 0.10 -11.72
N THR A 348 0.64 -1.02 -12.36
CA THR A 348 0.15 -1.03 -13.75
C THR A 348 -1.36 -1.00 -13.89
N GLN A 349 -2.13 -1.02 -12.80
CA GLN A 349 -3.61 -1.00 -12.86
C GLN A 349 -4.17 0.25 -13.56
N HIS A 350 -3.44 1.37 -13.55
CA HIS A 350 -3.79 2.60 -14.27
C HIS A 350 -2.97 2.80 -15.57
N CYS A 351 -2.24 1.78 -16.04
CA CYS A 351 -1.47 1.83 -17.28
C CYS A 351 -1.64 0.57 -18.15
N SER A 352 -2.80 -0.09 -18.08
CA SER A 352 -3.10 -1.33 -18.82
C SER A 352 -2.95 -1.15 -20.34
N ASP A 353 -3.34 -0.01 -20.88
CA ASP A 353 -3.27 0.26 -22.32
C ASP A 353 -1.83 0.40 -22.81
N GLN A 354 -1.01 1.18 -22.11
CA GLN A 354 0.42 1.34 -22.41
C GLN A 354 1.20 0.03 -22.19
N LEU A 355 0.82 -0.74 -21.16
CA LEU A 355 1.37 -2.07 -20.91
C LEU A 355 1.06 -3.02 -22.08
N ARG A 356 -0.19 -3.02 -22.56
CA ARG A 356 -0.64 -3.81 -23.71
C ARG A 356 0.08 -3.38 -25.00
N GLU A 357 0.19 -2.08 -25.24
CA GLU A 357 0.92 -1.54 -26.40
C GLU A 357 2.38 -1.99 -26.39
N LEU A 358 3.06 -1.87 -25.24
CA LEU A 358 4.44 -2.32 -25.06
C LEU A 358 4.57 -3.82 -25.34
N ALA A 359 3.71 -4.64 -24.73
CA ALA A 359 3.75 -6.09 -24.88
C ALA A 359 3.55 -6.52 -26.33
N ILE A 360 2.56 -5.95 -27.03
CA ILE A 360 2.24 -6.30 -28.42
C ILE A 360 3.32 -5.79 -29.37
N LYS A 361 3.70 -4.50 -29.27
CA LYS A 361 4.69 -3.88 -30.17
C LYS A 361 6.03 -4.64 -30.15
N MET A 362 6.44 -5.08 -28.97
CA MET A 362 7.74 -5.71 -28.76
C MET A 362 7.68 -7.24 -28.64
N ASN A 363 6.48 -7.80 -28.80
CA ASN A 363 6.18 -9.23 -28.69
C ASN A 363 6.72 -9.85 -27.39
N LEU A 364 6.43 -9.19 -26.26
CA LEU A 364 6.94 -9.50 -24.93
C LEU A 364 5.92 -10.32 -24.14
N PRO A 365 6.29 -11.49 -23.59
CA PRO A 365 5.44 -12.19 -22.65
C PRO A 365 5.29 -11.39 -21.35
N VAL A 366 4.11 -11.48 -20.73
CA VAL A 366 3.72 -10.69 -19.56
C VAL A 366 3.31 -11.63 -18.44
N THR A 367 3.95 -11.48 -17.28
CA THR A 367 3.51 -12.09 -16.03
C THR A 367 3.11 -11.01 -15.02
N THR A 368 2.16 -11.32 -14.15
CA THR A 368 1.63 -10.40 -13.15
C THR A 368 1.95 -10.85 -11.73
N SER A 369 2.12 -9.90 -10.80
CA SER A 369 1.98 -10.23 -9.37
C SER A 369 0.51 -10.49 -9.02
N PHE A 370 0.25 -11.05 -7.84
CA PHE A 370 -1.12 -11.18 -7.32
C PHE A 370 -1.91 -9.86 -7.39
N GLN A 371 -1.29 -8.75 -6.98
CA GLN A 371 -1.93 -7.42 -7.02
C GLN A 371 -1.95 -6.77 -8.42
N GLY A 372 -1.18 -7.32 -9.37
CA GLY A 372 -1.15 -6.90 -10.78
C GLY A 372 -2.14 -7.67 -11.66
N MET A 373 -2.82 -8.70 -11.13
CA MET A 373 -3.83 -9.43 -11.88
C MET A 373 -4.93 -8.49 -12.40
N GLY A 374 -5.36 -8.71 -13.63
CA GLY A 374 -6.27 -7.82 -14.36
C GLY A 374 -5.60 -6.68 -15.13
N ALA A 375 -4.32 -6.37 -14.89
CA ALA A 375 -3.61 -5.33 -15.66
C ALA A 375 -3.28 -5.76 -17.10
N PHE A 376 -3.27 -7.07 -17.39
CA PHE A 376 -3.09 -7.63 -18.72
C PHE A 376 -4.13 -8.72 -18.96
N ASP A 377 -4.63 -8.83 -20.19
CA ASP A 377 -5.64 -9.82 -20.57
C ASP A 377 -5.05 -11.23 -20.53
N GLU A 378 -5.49 -12.03 -19.57
CA GLU A 378 -4.96 -13.37 -19.35
C GLU A 378 -5.31 -14.35 -20.48
N THR A 379 -6.28 -14.03 -21.33
CA THR A 379 -6.61 -14.82 -22.53
C THR A 379 -5.66 -14.54 -23.70
N HIS A 380 -4.86 -13.48 -23.61
CA HIS A 380 -3.92 -13.11 -24.67
C HIS A 380 -2.76 -14.12 -24.73
N PRO A 381 -2.28 -14.53 -25.93
CA PRO A 381 -1.18 -15.51 -26.06
C PRO A 381 0.17 -15.10 -25.44
N LEU A 382 0.33 -13.83 -25.07
CA LEU A 382 1.52 -13.31 -24.38
C LEU A 382 1.41 -13.43 -22.86
N SER A 383 0.24 -13.81 -22.33
CA SER A 383 0.03 -13.94 -20.90
C SER A 383 0.73 -15.17 -20.36
N LEU A 384 1.53 -14.99 -19.32
CA LEU A 384 2.12 -16.05 -18.51
C LEU A 384 1.35 -16.27 -17.19
N HIS A 385 0.23 -15.57 -16.99
CA HIS A 385 -0.51 -15.51 -15.71
C HIS A 385 0.38 -15.05 -14.53
N MET A 386 -0.10 -15.28 -13.31
CA MET A 386 0.57 -14.88 -12.07
C MET A 386 1.86 -15.67 -11.83
N LEU A 387 2.95 -14.99 -11.45
CA LEU A 387 4.19 -15.62 -10.93
C LEU A 387 4.24 -15.69 -9.39
N GLY A 388 5.21 -16.45 -8.87
CA GLY A 388 5.56 -16.48 -7.45
C GLY A 388 5.34 -17.84 -6.79
N MET A 389 5.28 -17.84 -5.46
CA MET A 389 5.19 -19.04 -4.61
C MET A 389 4.07 -20.00 -5.01
N HIS A 390 2.92 -19.46 -5.40
CA HIS A 390 1.76 -20.21 -5.91
C HIS A 390 1.35 -19.74 -7.31
N GLY A 391 2.29 -19.16 -8.05
CA GLY A 391 2.10 -18.76 -9.43
C GLY A 391 2.19 -19.93 -10.41
N SER A 392 1.96 -19.65 -11.67
CA SER A 392 2.13 -20.62 -12.75
C SER A 392 3.60 -21.05 -12.87
N ALA A 393 3.81 -22.34 -13.09
CA ALA A 393 5.17 -22.88 -13.24
C ALA A 393 5.90 -22.24 -14.43
N TYR A 394 5.19 -22.01 -15.53
CA TYR A 394 5.77 -21.42 -16.75
C TYR A 394 6.11 -19.94 -16.59
N ALA A 395 5.37 -19.13 -15.81
CA ALA A 395 5.81 -17.78 -15.47
C ALA A 395 7.11 -17.80 -14.65
N ASN A 396 7.19 -18.70 -13.68
CA ASN A 396 8.37 -18.86 -12.84
C ASN A 396 9.59 -19.29 -13.68
N TYR A 397 9.45 -20.28 -14.57
CA TYR A 397 10.52 -20.67 -15.49
C TYR A 397 10.90 -19.55 -16.44
N ALA A 398 9.92 -18.84 -17.02
CA ALA A 398 10.17 -17.72 -17.91
C ALA A 398 11.01 -16.62 -17.25
N ILE A 399 10.70 -16.25 -15.99
CA ILE A 399 11.49 -15.26 -15.24
C ILE A 399 12.90 -15.75 -14.92
N GLN A 400 13.07 -17.04 -14.62
CA GLN A 400 14.39 -17.60 -14.34
C GLN A 400 15.28 -17.67 -15.59
N ASP A 401 14.69 -17.96 -16.75
CA ASP A 401 15.38 -18.09 -18.04
C ASP A 401 15.48 -16.76 -18.81
N SER A 402 14.77 -15.74 -18.38
CA SER A 402 14.74 -14.41 -19.00
C SER A 402 16.12 -13.75 -18.95
N ASP A 403 16.55 -13.16 -20.05
CA ASP A 403 17.76 -12.32 -20.08
C ASP A 403 17.46 -10.85 -19.76
N CYS A 404 16.18 -10.44 -19.74
CA CYS A 404 15.76 -9.11 -19.35
C CYS A 404 14.40 -9.11 -18.64
N VAL A 405 14.39 -8.80 -17.35
CA VAL A 405 13.17 -8.65 -16.56
C VAL A 405 12.79 -7.18 -16.52
N ILE A 406 11.62 -6.85 -17.08
CA ILE A 406 11.07 -5.50 -17.12
C ILE A 406 10.01 -5.41 -16.02
N ALA A 407 10.42 -5.03 -14.81
CA ALA A 407 9.53 -4.88 -13.69
C ALA A 407 8.84 -3.52 -13.72
N ILE A 408 7.51 -3.51 -13.81
CA ILE A 408 6.70 -2.29 -13.92
C ILE A 408 5.73 -2.25 -12.75
N GLY A 409 5.87 -1.24 -11.88
CA GLY A 409 4.96 -1.03 -10.75
C GLY A 409 4.94 -2.19 -9.75
N ALA A 410 6.04 -2.91 -9.61
CA ALA A 410 6.18 -4.11 -8.79
C ALA A 410 7.33 -3.99 -7.78
N ARG A 411 7.16 -4.53 -6.57
CA ARG A 411 8.10 -4.31 -5.44
C ARG A 411 9.01 -5.51 -5.09
N PHE A 412 9.08 -6.54 -5.94
CA PHE A 412 9.84 -7.77 -5.70
C PHE A 412 9.60 -8.37 -4.30
N ASP A 413 8.33 -8.60 -3.98
CA ASP A 413 7.92 -9.22 -2.71
C ASP A 413 8.52 -10.62 -2.51
N ASP A 414 8.68 -11.06 -1.26
CA ASP A 414 9.28 -12.36 -0.95
C ASP A 414 8.44 -13.54 -1.46
N ARG A 415 7.12 -13.37 -1.57
CA ARG A 415 6.21 -14.34 -2.19
C ARG A 415 6.35 -14.41 -3.70
N VAL A 416 6.98 -13.42 -4.32
CA VAL A 416 7.31 -13.42 -5.75
C VAL A 416 8.71 -13.98 -5.97
N THR A 417 9.72 -13.45 -5.27
CA THR A 417 11.12 -13.78 -5.57
C THR A 417 11.56 -15.14 -5.04
N GLY A 418 10.87 -15.69 -4.03
CA GLY A 418 11.34 -16.84 -3.29
C GLY A 418 12.73 -16.57 -2.71
N ARG A 419 13.73 -17.39 -3.06
CA ARG A 419 15.13 -17.14 -2.66
C ARG A 419 15.74 -16.03 -3.52
N VAL A 420 15.82 -14.82 -2.98
CA VAL A 420 16.34 -13.61 -3.65
C VAL A 420 17.70 -13.83 -4.34
N ARG A 421 18.61 -14.62 -3.76
CA ARG A 421 19.92 -14.89 -4.38
C ARG A 421 19.81 -15.62 -5.72
N ASP A 422 18.81 -16.46 -5.87
CA ASP A 422 18.63 -17.34 -7.02
C ASP A 422 17.60 -16.79 -8.01
N PHE A 423 17.02 -15.61 -7.74
CA PHE A 423 16.02 -14.98 -8.58
C PHE A 423 16.62 -14.38 -9.86
N ALA A 424 16.02 -14.70 -11.02
CA ALA A 424 16.39 -14.21 -12.36
C ALA A 424 17.90 -14.31 -12.67
N PRO A 425 18.51 -15.51 -12.57
CA PRO A 425 19.95 -15.68 -12.73
C PRO A 425 20.45 -15.28 -14.13
N GLU A 426 19.67 -15.59 -15.16
CA GLU A 426 20.02 -15.27 -16.55
C GLU A 426 19.97 -13.76 -16.81
N ALA A 427 18.97 -13.05 -16.29
CA ALA A 427 18.89 -11.60 -16.35
C ALA A 427 20.07 -10.95 -15.61
N ARG A 428 20.44 -11.45 -14.43
CA ARG A 428 21.63 -10.97 -13.71
C ARG A 428 22.92 -11.21 -14.49
N ARG A 429 23.04 -12.35 -15.17
CA ARG A 429 24.19 -12.65 -16.03
C ARG A 429 24.24 -11.71 -17.24
N ALA A 430 23.13 -11.55 -17.94
CA ALA A 430 23.00 -10.65 -19.09
C ALA A 430 23.27 -9.19 -18.71
N GLY A 431 22.83 -8.77 -17.52
CA GLY A 431 23.12 -7.46 -16.95
C GLY A 431 24.61 -7.18 -16.75
N ARG A 432 25.40 -8.17 -16.34
CA ARG A 432 26.88 -8.03 -16.26
C ARG A 432 27.56 -7.93 -17.63
N LEU A 433 26.92 -8.48 -18.66
CA LEU A 433 27.43 -8.48 -20.03
C LEU A 433 26.87 -7.32 -20.87
N GLY A 434 25.98 -6.48 -20.32
CA GLY A 434 25.33 -5.39 -21.04
C GLY A 434 24.34 -5.84 -22.13
N GLN A 435 23.91 -7.10 -22.09
CA GLN A 435 23.04 -7.77 -23.07
C GLN A 435 21.59 -7.92 -22.61
N GLY A 436 21.26 -7.36 -21.44
CA GLY A 436 19.96 -7.48 -20.78
C GLY A 436 20.09 -7.00 -19.34
N GLY A 437 19.27 -7.54 -18.44
CA GLY A 437 19.30 -7.12 -17.03
C GLY A 437 17.92 -6.96 -16.41
N ILE A 438 17.91 -6.40 -15.20
CA ILE A 438 16.66 -6.08 -14.51
C ILE A 438 16.43 -4.59 -14.63
N ILE A 439 15.30 -4.22 -15.24
CA ILE A 439 14.84 -2.84 -15.40
C ILE A 439 13.66 -2.66 -14.45
N HIS A 440 13.68 -1.61 -13.62
CA HIS A 440 12.68 -1.42 -12.57
C HIS A 440 12.03 -0.04 -12.70
N PHE A 441 10.78 -0.03 -13.16
CA PHE A 441 9.90 1.14 -13.16
C PHE A 441 9.11 1.17 -11.85
N ASP A 442 9.33 2.19 -11.02
CA ASP A 442 8.58 2.37 -9.78
C ASP A 442 8.42 3.86 -9.46
N ILE A 443 7.22 4.27 -9.05
CA ILE A 443 6.94 5.65 -8.66
C ILE A 443 7.72 6.06 -7.41
N SER A 444 8.09 5.09 -6.56
CA SER A 444 8.87 5.29 -5.36
C SER A 444 10.32 4.85 -5.56
N GLY A 445 11.22 5.83 -5.63
CA GLY A 445 12.67 5.55 -5.62
C GLY A 445 13.18 4.77 -4.39
N LYS A 446 12.37 4.60 -3.34
CA LYS A 446 12.68 3.73 -2.19
C LYS A 446 12.55 2.23 -2.50
N GLN A 447 11.81 1.86 -3.55
CA GLN A 447 11.59 0.47 -3.94
C GLN A 447 12.59 -0.01 -4.99
N VAL A 448 13.06 0.91 -5.83
CA VAL A 448 14.06 0.62 -6.87
C VAL A 448 15.33 0.04 -6.24
N GLY A 449 15.72 -1.16 -6.67
CA GLY A 449 16.94 -1.82 -6.18
C GLY A 449 16.90 -2.27 -4.71
N LYS A 450 15.75 -2.17 -4.02
CA LYS A 450 15.64 -2.47 -2.58
C LYS A 450 15.87 -3.94 -2.24
N ILE A 451 15.20 -4.84 -2.98
CA ILE A 451 15.26 -6.29 -2.75
C ILE A 451 16.17 -6.96 -3.78
N VAL A 452 15.96 -6.63 -5.06
CA VAL A 452 16.72 -7.19 -6.17
C VAL A 452 17.58 -6.08 -6.78
N PRO A 453 18.91 -6.23 -6.83
CA PRO A 453 19.79 -5.28 -7.52
C PRO A 453 19.33 -5.08 -8.97
N THR A 454 19.16 -3.83 -9.36
CA THR A 454 18.58 -3.42 -10.64
C THR A 454 19.66 -2.78 -11.51
N ASN A 455 19.68 -3.08 -12.81
CA ASN A 455 20.58 -2.46 -13.77
C ASN A 455 20.18 -1.02 -14.09
N VAL A 456 18.88 -0.79 -14.29
CA VAL A 456 18.30 0.52 -14.60
C VAL A 456 17.04 0.76 -13.78
N GLY A 457 17.03 1.84 -13.00
CA GLY A 457 15.86 2.28 -12.26
C GLY A 457 15.20 3.47 -12.95
N VAL A 458 13.93 3.35 -13.32
CA VAL A 458 13.14 4.43 -13.91
C VAL A 458 12.12 4.88 -12.87
N VAL A 459 12.33 6.07 -12.29
CA VAL A 459 11.48 6.57 -11.20
C VAL A 459 10.34 7.41 -11.76
N GLY A 460 9.13 7.23 -11.24
CA GLY A 460 7.96 8.03 -11.59
C GLY A 460 6.78 7.18 -12.04
N ASP A 461 5.73 7.85 -12.50
CA ASP A 461 4.51 7.18 -12.96
C ASP A 461 4.79 6.22 -14.13
N ALA A 462 4.16 5.05 -14.08
CA ALA A 462 4.38 3.99 -15.06
C ALA A 462 3.81 4.38 -16.43
N ALA A 463 2.60 4.95 -16.50
CA ALA A 463 1.98 5.34 -17.77
C ALA A 463 2.82 6.42 -18.49
N TYR A 464 3.24 7.45 -17.75
CA TYR A 464 4.10 8.52 -18.27
C TYR A 464 5.45 8.00 -18.78
N ASN A 465 6.09 7.11 -18.02
CA ASN A 465 7.39 6.56 -18.40
C ASN A 465 7.30 5.59 -19.58
N LEU A 466 6.24 4.76 -19.65
CA LEU A 466 6.02 3.87 -20.78
C LEU A 466 5.72 4.65 -22.07
N ALA A 467 4.95 5.74 -22.00
CA ALA A 467 4.69 6.59 -23.16
C ALA A 467 5.97 7.21 -23.76
N GLN A 468 6.96 7.52 -22.92
CA GLN A 468 8.26 8.02 -23.39
C GLN A 468 9.22 6.91 -23.82
N LEU A 469 9.09 5.71 -23.26
CA LEU A 469 9.88 4.55 -23.62
C LEU A 469 9.48 4.03 -25.01
N LEU A 470 8.18 3.92 -25.29
CA LEU A 470 7.63 3.30 -26.49
C LEU A 470 8.24 3.80 -27.81
N PRO A 471 8.45 5.12 -28.05
CA PRO A 471 9.10 5.62 -29.27
C PRO A 471 10.55 5.18 -29.46
N GLN A 472 11.24 4.78 -28.39
CA GLN A 472 12.66 4.38 -28.42
C GLN A 472 12.85 2.87 -28.69
N LEU A 473 11.75 2.12 -28.74
CA LEU A 473 11.79 0.66 -28.88
C LEU A 473 11.66 0.22 -30.34
N GLU A 474 12.49 -0.74 -30.72
CA GLU A 474 12.56 -1.34 -32.05
C GLU A 474 11.92 -2.72 -32.06
N ALA A 475 10.78 -2.87 -32.75
CA ALA A 475 10.08 -4.15 -32.84
C ALA A 475 10.96 -5.24 -33.46
N LYS A 476 11.08 -6.39 -32.79
CA LYS A 476 11.85 -7.54 -33.25
C LYS A 476 11.06 -8.83 -33.06
N PRO A 477 11.03 -9.74 -34.05
CA PRO A 477 10.43 -11.06 -33.86
C PRO A 477 11.27 -11.88 -32.86
N ARG A 478 10.60 -12.73 -32.06
CA ARG A 478 11.22 -13.54 -31.00
C ARG A 478 10.82 -15.02 -31.08
N PRO A 479 10.91 -15.67 -32.25
CA PRO A 479 10.32 -17.00 -32.47
C PRO A 479 10.91 -18.07 -31.55
N GLU A 480 12.23 -18.06 -31.32
CA GLU A 480 12.90 -19.01 -30.42
C GLU A 480 12.40 -18.88 -28.98
N TRP A 481 12.19 -17.66 -28.50
CA TRP A 481 11.72 -17.41 -27.14
C TRP A 481 10.29 -17.90 -26.95
N HIS A 482 9.41 -17.58 -27.90
CA HIS A 482 8.02 -18.05 -27.88
C HIS A 482 7.91 -19.57 -28.06
N ALA A 483 8.77 -20.18 -28.86
CA ALA A 483 8.83 -21.64 -28.99
C ALA A 483 9.21 -22.32 -27.66
N GLN A 484 10.19 -21.76 -26.94
CA GLN A 484 10.57 -22.25 -25.61
C GLN A 484 9.40 -22.13 -24.62
N LEU A 485 8.73 -20.98 -24.58
CA LEU A 485 7.60 -20.75 -23.66
C LEU A 485 6.40 -21.65 -23.95
N ASN A 486 6.14 -21.95 -25.22
CA ASN A 486 5.07 -22.86 -25.65
C ASN A 486 5.44 -24.35 -25.53
N GLY A 487 6.66 -24.67 -25.09
CA GLY A 487 7.14 -26.05 -25.00
C GLY A 487 7.35 -26.72 -26.37
N THR A 488 7.53 -25.93 -27.44
CA THR A 488 7.74 -26.41 -28.81
C THR A 488 9.20 -26.26 -29.28
N SER A 489 10.11 -25.90 -28.38
CA SER A 489 11.56 -25.91 -28.66
C SER A 489 12.07 -27.34 -28.71
N THR A 490 12.63 -27.73 -29.86
CA THR A 490 13.32 -29.02 -30.07
C THR A 490 14.62 -29.14 -29.30
#